data_AF-A0A371I5D2-F1
#
_entry.id   AF-A0A371I5D2-F1
#
_cell.length_a   1.000
_cell.length_b   1.000
_cell.length_c   1.000
_cell.angle_alpha   90.00
_cell.angle_beta   90.00
_cell.angle_gamma   90.00
#
_symmetry.space_group_name_H-M   'P 1'
#
loop_
_entity.id
_entity.type
_entity.pdbx_description
1 polymer ?
#
loop_
_entity_poly.entity_id
_entity_poly.type
_entity_poly.pdbx_seq_one_letter_code
_entity_poly.pdbx_strand_id
1 'polypeptide(L)'
;MPFGLTNALSTFMRLMNHVLRSFIGKFKTLREHVEHLHVVLNVLRENKLYGNLKKCSFCVEFVVFLGFVVSSKGISVDEEKRFVKNFSSIAAPLNELVKKDVDVHEKAFNLLKDKLTNAPVLCLPNFDKAFEIECDASGVGIGDVLMQESKPITYFSEKLSGDTLNYSTYDKELYAFVRTLQSWQHYLWPRKFIIHSDH
;
A
#
# COMPACT_ATOMS: atom_id res chain seq x y z
N MET A 1 -1.36 -6.85 -29.52
CA MET A 1 -2.22 -5.74 -29.03
C MET A 1 -1.36 -4.47 -29.06
N PRO A 2 -1.80 -3.38 -29.70
CA PRO A 2 -0.99 -2.16 -29.81
C PRO A 2 -0.93 -1.40 -28.48
N PHE A 3 0.17 -0.67 -28.26
CA PHE A 3 0.34 0.20 -27.10
C PHE A 3 -0.64 1.40 -27.17
N GLY A 4 -1.13 1.85 -26.01
CA GLY A 4 -2.00 3.04 -25.89
C GLY A 4 -3.51 2.77 -25.80
N LEU A 5 -3.96 1.50 -25.92
CA LEU A 5 -5.36 1.13 -25.67
C LEU A 5 -5.67 1.14 -24.17
N THR A 6 -6.69 1.90 -23.77
CA THR A 6 -7.14 2.05 -22.36
C THR A 6 -7.43 0.70 -21.68
N ASN A 7 -7.92 -0.29 -22.45
CA ASN A 7 -8.28 -1.62 -21.94
C ASN A 7 -7.18 -2.68 -22.12
N ALA A 8 -5.99 -2.31 -22.61
CA ALA A 8 -4.94 -3.29 -22.87
C ALA A 8 -4.43 -3.94 -21.58
N LEU A 9 -4.20 -3.14 -20.52
CA LEU A 9 -3.73 -3.67 -19.23
C LEU A 9 -4.76 -4.58 -18.57
N SER A 10 -6.04 -4.18 -18.55
CA SER A 10 -7.10 -4.99 -17.93
C SER A 10 -7.32 -6.30 -18.66
N THR A 11 -7.26 -6.29 -20.00
CA THR A 11 -7.38 -7.51 -20.82
C THR A 11 -6.19 -8.45 -20.60
N PHE A 12 -4.97 -7.89 -20.53
CA PHE A 12 -3.78 -8.67 -20.23
C PHE A 12 -3.81 -9.27 -18.82
N MET A 13 -4.17 -8.49 -17.80
CA MET A 13 -4.33 -8.98 -16.43
C MET A 13 -5.36 -10.11 -16.35
N ARG A 14 -6.50 -9.97 -17.03
CA ARG A 14 -7.55 -11.00 -17.07
C ARG A 14 -7.06 -12.30 -17.72
N LEU A 15 -6.33 -12.20 -18.84
CA LEU A 15 -5.71 -13.35 -19.49
C LEU A 15 -4.69 -14.03 -18.57
N MET A 16 -3.78 -13.26 -17.96
CA MET A 16 -2.78 -13.78 -17.05
C MET A 16 -3.40 -14.47 -15.83
N ASN A 17 -4.44 -13.86 -15.24
CA ASN A 17 -5.17 -14.48 -14.14
C ASN A 17 -5.88 -15.76 -14.57
N HIS A 18 -6.43 -15.83 -15.78
CA HIS A 18 -7.07 -17.04 -16.28
C HIS A 18 -6.09 -18.18 -16.51
N VAL A 19 -4.95 -17.89 -17.15
CA VAL A 19 -3.90 -18.87 -17.48
C VAL A 19 -3.18 -19.36 -16.23
N LEU A 20 -2.88 -18.46 -15.29
CA LEU A 20 -2.11 -18.78 -14.08
C LEU A 20 -2.97 -19.14 -12.86
N ARG A 21 -4.30 -19.07 -12.95
CA ARG A 21 -5.24 -19.29 -11.83
C ARG A 21 -4.92 -20.56 -11.04
N SER A 22 -4.64 -21.64 -11.76
CA SER A 22 -4.41 -22.98 -11.20
C SER A 22 -3.12 -23.08 -10.38
N PHE A 23 -2.22 -22.10 -10.48
CA PHE A 23 -0.88 -22.11 -9.93
C PHE A 23 -0.64 -21.03 -8.86
N ILE A 24 -1.61 -20.15 -8.60
CA ILE A 24 -1.49 -19.10 -7.58
C ILE A 24 -1.56 -19.72 -6.17
N GLY A 25 -0.55 -19.43 -5.33
CA GLY A 25 -0.57 -19.71 -3.89
C GLY A 25 -0.23 -21.15 -3.45
N LYS A 26 0.27 -22.00 -4.34
CA LYS A 26 0.46 -23.45 -4.06
C LYS A 26 1.84 -23.89 -3.58
N PHE A 27 2.84 -23.02 -3.50
CA PHE A 27 4.24 -23.48 -3.42
C PHE A 27 5.00 -22.83 -2.27
N LYS A 28 5.73 -23.65 -1.50
CA LYS A 28 6.46 -23.22 -0.31
C LYS A 28 7.95 -23.57 -0.34
N THR A 29 8.38 -24.55 -1.14
CA THR A 29 9.77 -25.04 -1.11
C THR A 29 10.57 -24.76 -2.38
N LEU A 30 11.90 -24.73 -2.29
CA LEU A 30 12.80 -24.49 -3.43
C LEU A 30 12.71 -25.59 -4.50
N ARG A 31 12.54 -26.86 -4.09
CA ARG A 31 12.38 -27.98 -5.02
C ARG A 31 11.07 -27.86 -5.80
N GLU A 32 9.96 -27.55 -5.10
CA GLU A 32 8.68 -27.23 -5.74
C GLU A 32 8.79 -26.03 -6.69
N HIS A 33 9.61 -25.03 -6.37
CA HIS A 33 9.79 -23.85 -7.22
C HIS A 33 10.35 -24.19 -8.60
N VAL A 34 11.32 -25.10 -8.69
CA VAL A 34 11.93 -25.51 -9.98
C VAL A 34 10.92 -26.28 -10.84
N GLU A 35 10.21 -27.25 -10.25
CA GLU A 35 9.15 -27.98 -10.95
C GLU A 35 8.03 -27.04 -11.39
N HIS A 36 7.66 -26.09 -10.54
CA HIS A 36 6.65 -25.10 -10.85
C HIS A 36 7.08 -24.16 -11.98
N LEU A 37 8.33 -23.71 -12.01
CA LEU A 37 8.86 -22.93 -13.13
C LEU A 37 8.73 -23.70 -14.44
N HIS A 38 9.03 -25.01 -14.44
CA HIS A 38 8.84 -25.84 -15.64
C HIS A 38 7.39 -25.88 -16.10
N VAL A 39 6.43 -26.06 -15.18
CA VAL A 39 5.00 -26.09 -15.51
C VAL A 39 4.52 -24.74 -16.03
N VAL A 40 4.87 -23.64 -15.35
CA VAL A 40 4.48 -22.28 -15.76
C VAL A 40 5.07 -21.93 -17.12
N LEU A 41 6.35 -22.23 -17.36
CA LEU A 41 7.00 -21.96 -18.64
C LEU A 41 6.38 -22.77 -19.78
N ASN A 42 5.96 -24.02 -19.52
CA ASN A 42 5.22 -24.82 -20.50
C ASN A 42 3.86 -24.22 -20.83
N VAL A 43 3.08 -23.82 -19.81
CA VAL A 43 1.77 -23.17 -20.02
C VAL A 43 1.91 -21.84 -20.76
N LEU A 44 2.94 -21.04 -20.46
CA LEU A 44 3.24 -19.82 -21.20
C LEU A 44 3.57 -20.12 -22.67
N ARG A 45 4.34 -21.18 -22.93
CA ARG A 45 4.67 -21.63 -24.29
C ARG A 45 3.42 -22.09 -25.06
N GLU A 46 2.54 -22.86 -24.44
CA GLU A 46 1.26 -23.30 -25.04
C GLU A 46 0.37 -22.11 -25.41
N ASN A 47 0.31 -21.09 -24.54
CA ASN A 47 -0.47 -19.88 -24.77
C ASN A 47 0.27 -18.83 -25.64
N LYS A 48 1.44 -19.17 -26.20
CA LYS A 48 2.29 -18.28 -27.03
C LYS A 48 2.61 -16.94 -26.34
N LEU A 49 2.80 -16.98 -25.02
CA LEU A 49 3.20 -15.84 -24.20
C LEU A 49 4.72 -15.86 -24.02
N TYR A 50 5.35 -14.71 -24.22
CA TYR A 50 6.80 -14.56 -24.16
C TYR A 50 7.20 -13.59 -23.06
N GLY A 51 8.08 -14.05 -22.16
CA GLY A 51 8.68 -13.21 -21.13
C GLY A 51 9.84 -12.39 -21.69
N ASN A 52 10.02 -11.17 -21.19
CA ASN A 52 11.22 -10.39 -21.46
C ASN A 52 12.33 -10.81 -20.50
N LEU A 53 13.29 -11.60 -20.99
CA LEU A 53 14.39 -12.14 -20.17
C LEU A 53 15.20 -11.07 -19.44
N LYS A 54 15.33 -9.86 -20.00
CA LYS A 54 16.03 -8.75 -19.33
C LYS A 54 15.33 -8.27 -18.06
N LYS A 55 14.03 -8.54 -17.93
CA LYS A 55 13.19 -8.15 -16.78
C LYS A 55 12.80 -9.34 -15.90
N CYS A 56 13.29 -10.54 -16.22
CA CYS A 56 13.00 -11.74 -15.45
C CYS A 56 14.14 -12.03 -14.46
N SER A 57 13.81 -12.16 -13.18
CA SER A 57 14.71 -12.62 -12.13
C SER A 57 14.20 -13.96 -11.62
N PHE A 58 15.05 -14.99 -11.65
CA PHE A 58 14.71 -16.35 -11.22
C PHE A 58 15.56 -16.77 -10.03
N CYS A 59 15.00 -17.54 -9.10
CA CYS A 59 15.70 -18.10 -7.93
C CYS A 59 16.50 -17.06 -7.11
N VAL A 60 15.95 -15.87 -6.93
CA VAL A 60 16.57 -14.80 -6.12
C VAL A 60 16.04 -14.84 -4.69
N GLU A 61 16.88 -14.44 -3.73
CA GLU A 61 16.49 -14.35 -2.31
C GLU A 61 15.51 -13.22 -2.02
N PHE A 62 15.44 -12.22 -2.90
CA PHE A 62 14.50 -11.11 -2.85
C PHE A 62 14.05 -10.70 -4.26
N VAL A 63 12.78 -10.32 -4.42
CA VAL A 63 12.18 -9.87 -5.68
C VAL A 63 11.46 -8.55 -5.46
N VAL A 64 11.70 -7.56 -6.32
CA VAL A 64 10.88 -6.34 -6.36
C VAL A 64 9.59 -6.61 -7.13
N PHE A 65 8.44 -6.45 -6.48
CA PHE A 65 7.12 -6.62 -7.05
C PHE A 65 6.17 -5.50 -6.61
N LEU A 66 5.65 -4.72 -7.56
CA LEU A 66 4.71 -3.59 -7.32
C LEU A 66 5.23 -2.53 -6.31
N GLY A 67 6.55 -2.30 -6.30
CA GLY A 67 7.22 -1.39 -5.37
C GLY A 67 7.40 -1.97 -3.96
N PHE A 68 7.38 -3.29 -3.83
CA PHE A 68 7.69 -4.01 -2.61
C PHE A 68 8.79 -5.05 -2.87
N VAL A 69 9.78 -5.15 -1.98
CA VAL A 69 10.85 -6.13 -2.01
C VAL A 69 10.44 -7.37 -1.20
N VAL A 70 10.01 -8.43 -1.88
CA VAL A 70 9.61 -9.71 -1.30
C VAL A 70 10.83 -10.60 -1.07
N SER A 71 11.17 -10.91 0.18
CA SER A 71 12.26 -11.82 0.57
C SER A 71 11.76 -12.97 1.46
N SER A 72 12.59 -13.98 1.71
CA SER A 72 12.32 -15.09 2.64
C SER A 72 12.04 -14.64 4.07
N LYS A 73 12.62 -13.50 4.47
CA LYS A 73 12.36 -12.85 5.76
C LYS A 73 11.07 -12.01 5.76
N GLY A 74 10.48 -11.78 4.58
CA GLY A 74 9.23 -11.06 4.38
C GLY A 74 9.28 -9.99 3.28
N ILE A 75 8.19 -9.24 3.10
CA ILE A 75 7.97 -8.17 2.10
C ILE A 75 8.34 -6.77 2.64
N SER A 76 9.48 -6.20 2.28
CA SER A 76 9.79 -4.79 2.57
C SER A 76 9.24 -3.85 1.49
N VAL A 77 9.10 -2.57 1.80
CA VAL A 77 8.75 -1.55 0.81
C VAL A 77 10.03 -1.14 0.06
N ASP A 78 9.93 -1.01 -1.25
CA ASP A 78 11.05 -0.55 -2.07
C ASP A 78 11.38 0.92 -1.76
N GLU A 79 12.65 1.32 -1.78
CA GLU A 79 13.08 2.69 -1.39
C GLU A 79 12.39 3.80 -2.22
N GLU A 80 11.91 3.45 -3.41
CA GLU A 80 11.18 4.34 -4.31
C GLU A 80 9.75 4.64 -3.82
N LYS A 81 9.15 3.79 -2.98
CA LYS A 81 7.74 3.91 -2.54
C LYS A 81 7.67 4.39 -1.09
N ARG A 82 7.57 5.71 -0.91
CA ARG A 82 7.58 6.35 0.41
C ARG A 82 6.17 6.65 0.92
N PHE A 83 5.93 6.35 2.19
CA PHE A 83 4.68 6.65 2.89
C PHE A 83 4.89 7.76 3.90
N VAL A 84 4.04 8.79 3.85
CA VAL A 84 4.19 10.02 4.65
C VAL A 84 3.07 10.12 5.68
N LYS A 85 3.42 10.26 6.97
CA LYS A 85 2.46 10.53 8.04
C LYS A 85 1.75 11.87 7.79
N ASN A 86 0.43 11.88 7.94
CA ASN A 86 -0.45 13.04 7.75
C ASN A 86 -0.35 13.66 6.33
N PHE A 87 -0.16 12.84 5.29
CA PHE A 87 -0.06 13.30 3.90
C PHE A 87 -1.24 14.20 3.51
N SER A 88 -2.48 13.84 3.87
CA SER A 88 -3.68 14.62 3.55
C SER A 88 -3.66 16.03 4.12
N SER A 89 -3.16 16.24 5.34
CA SER A 89 -3.05 17.57 5.94
C SER A 89 -1.99 18.43 5.24
N ILE A 90 -0.90 17.83 4.76
CA ILE A 90 0.20 18.54 4.08
C ILE A 90 -0.14 18.81 2.61
N ALA A 91 -0.85 17.88 1.97
CA ALA A 91 -1.32 18.00 0.60
C ALA A 91 -2.61 18.81 0.47
N ALA A 92 -3.33 19.08 1.58
CA ALA A 92 -4.53 19.91 1.60
C ALA A 92 -4.37 21.27 0.88
N PRO A 93 -3.33 22.08 1.16
CA PRO A 93 -3.09 23.32 0.43
C PRO A 93 -2.77 23.09 -1.07
N LEU A 94 -2.08 22.00 -1.42
CA LEU A 94 -1.79 21.66 -2.83
C LEU A 94 -3.05 21.25 -3.61
N ASN A 95 -3.98 20.53 -2.97
CA ASN A 95 -5.25 20.15 -3.60
C ASN A 95 -6.20 21.34 -3.81
N GLU A 96 -6.03 22.43 -3.04
CA GLU A 96 -6.78 23.66 -3.22
C GLU A 96 -6.28 24.46 -4.44
N LEU A 97 -5.00 24.35 -4.79
CA LEU A 97 -4.41 24.92 -6.02
C LEU A 97 -5.03 24.33 -7.29
N VAL A 98 -5.38 23.04 -7.28
CA VAL A 98 -6.05 22.40 -8.42
C VAL A 98 -7.46 22.98 -8.63
N LYS A 99 -8.07 23.58 -7.60
CA LYS A 99 -9.41 24.18 -7.65
C LYS A 99 -9.41 25.68 -7.89
N LYS A 100 -8.32 26.40 -7.56
CA LYS A 100 -8.17 27.84 -7.80
C LYS A 100 -6.71 28.17 -8.14
N ASP A 101 -6.51 28.93 -9.21
CA ASP A 101 -5.22 29.45 -9.65
C ASP A 101 -4.73 30.52 -8.66
N VAL A 102 -4.07 30.09 -7.59
CA VAL A 102 -3.51 30.98 -6.57
C VAL A 102 -2.05 30.64 -6.35
N ASP A 103 -1.17 31.63 -6.44
CA ASP A 103 0.26 31.43 -6.29
C ASP A 103 0.70 31.24 -4.83
N VAL A 104 1.70 30.39 -4.65
CA VAL A 104 2.60 30.23 -3.49
C VAL A 104 2.15 29.30 -2.35
N HIS A 105 2.34 27.99 -2.56
CA HIS A 105 2.55 27.01 -1.48
C HIS A 105 3.85 26.20 -1.65
N GLU A 106 4.92 26.86 -2.05
CA GLU A 106 6.26 26.27 -2.18
C GLU A 106 6.75 25.65 -0.85
N LYS A 107 6.32 26.20 0.29
CA LYS A 107 6.57 25.67 1.63
C LYS A 107 5.95 24.28 1.84
N ALA A 108 4.69 24.07 1.41
CA ALA A 108 4.02 22.77 1.55
C ALA A 108 4.66 21.73 0.62
N PHE A 109 5.05 22.14 -0.59
CA PHE A 109 5.75 21.28 -1.55
C PHE A 109 7.14 20.86 -1.04
N ASN A 110 7.92 21.81 -0.50
CA ASN A 110 9.24 21.52 0.07
C ASN A 110 9.13 20.67 1.34
N LEU A 111 8.12 20.90 2.18
CA LEU A 111 7.84 20.05 3.34
C LEU A 111 7.47 18.62 2.94
N LEU A 112 6.71 18.45 1.85
CA LEU A 112 6.40 17.13 1.29
C LEU A 112 7.64 16.44 0.75
N LYS A 113 8.51 17.15 0.03
CA LYS A 113 9.79 16.62 -0.43
C LYS A 113 10.65 16.15 0.73
N ASP A 114 10.78 16.96 1.78
CA ASP A 114 11.57 16.61 2.96
C ASP A 114 11.00 15.36 3.66
N LYS A 115 9.68 15.33 3.90
CA LYS A 115 9.03 14.16 4.53
C LYS A 115 9.05 12.91 3.67
N LEU A 116 9.05 13.04 2.34
CA LEU A 116 9.30 11.93 1.43
C LEU A 116 10.75 11.45 1.53
N THR A 117 11.71 12.35 1.76
CA THR A 117 13.14 12.03 1.85
C THR A 117 13.50 11.34 3.17
N ASN A 118 12.81 11.70 4.24
CA ASN A 118 13.00 11.14 5.57
C ASN A 118 11.94 10.08 5.95
N ALA A 119 11.16 9.59 4.98
CA ALA A 119 10.06 8.66 5.24
C ALA A 119 10.60 7.36 5.87
N PRO A 120 10.07 6.93 7.04
CA PRO A 120 10.55 5.74 7.71
C PRO A 120 10.25 4.48 6.88
N VAL A 121 11.17 3.52 6.91
CA VAL A 121 10.98 2.21 6.28
C VAL A 121 9.83 1.51 6.99
N LEU A 122 8.76 1.23 6.24
CA LEU A 122 7.62 0.51 6.76
C LEU A 122 7.97 -0.95 7.04
N CYS A 123 7.51 -1.43 8.19
CA CYS A 123 7.65 -2.83 8.56
C CYS A 123 6.46 -3.66 8.06
N LEU A 124 6.72 -4.95 7.93
CA LEU A 124 5.71 -5.92 7.55
C LEU A 124 4.66 -6.14 8.62
N PRO A 125 3.40 -6.34 8.22
CA PRO A 125 2.41 -6.91 9.12
C PRO A 125 2.80 -8.37 9.42
N ASN A 126 3.19 -8.64 10.65
CA ASN A 126 3.30 -9.98 11.19
C ASN A 126 1.94 -10.37 11.78
N PHE A 127 1.23 -11.24 11.07
CA PHE A 127 -0.11 -11.64 11.49
C PHE A 127 -0.14 -12.37 12.84
N ASP A 128 0.95 -12.98 13.29
CA ASP A 128 0.97 -13.70 14.58
C ASP A 128 1.01 -12.77 15.81
N LYS A 129 1.28 -11.48 15.59
CA LYS A 129 1.36 -10.47 16.65
C LYS A 129 0.11 -9.58 16.64
N ALA A 130 -0.21 -9.00 17.81
CA ALA A 130 -1.29 -8.03 17.91
C ALA A 130 -0.92 -6.76 17.12
N PHE A 131 -1.91 -6.17 16.46
CA PHE A 131 -1.76 -4.88 15.81
C PHE A 131 -2.05 -3.76 16.81
N GLU A 132 -1.29 -2.68 16.74
CA GLU A 132 -1.51 -1.44 17.48
C GLU A 132 -1.96 -0.37 16.49
N ILE A 133 -3.02 0.37 16.82
CA ILE A 133 -3.54 1.45 16.00
C ILE A 133 -3.42 2.72 16.82
N GLU A 134 -2.76 3.74 16.26
CA GLU A 134 -2.81 5.11 16.78
C GLU A 134 -3.69 5.95 15.87
N CYS A 135 -4.76 6.50 16.42
CA CYS A 135 -5.67 7.40 15.71
C CYS A 135 -5.44 8.84 16.17
N ASP A 136 -5.23 9.76 15.22
CA ASP A 136 -5.10 11.20 15.46
C ASP A 136 -6.11 11.95 14.59
N ALA A 137 -6.95 12.76 15.22
CA ALA A 137 -7.94 13.59 14.54
C ALA A 137 -7.63 15.07 14.72
N SER A 138 -7.40 15.76 13.61
CA SER A 138 -7.20 17.21 13.59
C SER A 138 -8.45 17.93 13.06
N GLY A 139 -8.50 19.25 13.24
CA GLY A 139 -9.60 20.08 12.72
C GLY A 139 -9.77 20.02 11.19
N VAL A 140 -8.73 19.62 10.44
CA VAL A 140 -8.68 19.65 8.97
C VAL A 140 -8.72 18.24 8.35
N GLY A 141 -8.36 17.21 9.11
CA GLY A 141 -8.20 15.86 8.59
C GLY A 141 -7.95 14.83 9.69
N ILE A 142 -8.17 13.58 9.36
CA ILE A 142 -7.86 12.42 10.20
C ILE A 142 -6.58 11.76 9.70
N GLY A 143 -5.80 11.21 10.63
CA GLY A 143 -4.58 10.48 10.36
C GLY A 143 -4.47 9.29 11.30
N ASP A 144 -4.26 8.10 10.75
CA ASP A 144 -4.10 6.89 11.54
C ASP A 144 -2.76 6.22 11.21
N VAL A 145 -2.19 5.52 12.19
CA VAL A 145 -0.99 4.72 12.03
C VAL A 145 -1.26 3.31 12.50
N LEU A 146 -1.06 2.34 11.62
CA LEU A 146 -1.01 0.93 11.98
C LEU A 146 0.43 0.59 12.37
N MET A 147 0.62 0.00 13.54
CA MET A 147 1.91 -0.34 14.10
C MET A 147 1.93 -1.75 14.67
N GLN A 148 3.14 -2.30 14.80
CA GLN A 148 3.41 -3.50 15.58
C GLN A 148 4.76 -3.35 16.27
N GLU A 149 4.83 -3.67 17.57
CA GLU A 149 6.07 -3.60 18.37
C GLU A 149 6.78 -2.24 18.22
N SER A 150 6.00 -1.15 18.30
CA SER A 150 6.49 0.23 18.12
C SER A 150 7.08 0.53 16.74
N LYS A 151 6.76 -0.26 15.70
CA LYS A 151 7.17 -0.03 14.32
C LYS A 151 5.96 0.25 13.42
N PRO A 152 5.99 1.32 12.61
CA PRO A 152 4.89 1.64 11.70
C PRO A 152 4.85 0.69 10.50
N ILE A 153 3.67 0.12 10.26
CA ILE A 153 3.35 -0.76 9.12
C ILE A 153 2.74 0.05 7.99
N THR A 154 1.77 0.90 8.30
CA THR A 154 1.11 1.73 7.29
C THR A 154 0.52 2.99 7.91
N TYR A 155 0.45 4.03 7.09
CA TYR A 155 -0.16 5.31 7.44
C TYR A 155 -1.44 5.48 6.63
N PHE A 156 -2.48 5.95 7.29
CA PHE A 156 -3.70 6.40 6.64
C PHE A 156 -3.87 7.90 6.92
N SER A 157 -4.35 8.65 5.94
CA SER A 157 -4.73 10.03 6.18
C SER A 157 -5.82 10.45 5.22
N GLU A 158 -6.84 11.12 5.72
CA GLU A 158 -7.98 11.57 4.93
C GLU A 158 -8.36 13.00 5.33
N LYS A 159 -8.64 13.86 4.34
CA LYS A 159 -9.09 15.23 4.57
C LYS A 159 -10.59 15.20 4.89
N LEU A 160 -10.99 15.79 6.02
CA LEU A 160 -12.40 15.93 6.36
C LEU A 160 -13.06 16.91 5.38
N SER A 161 -14.26 16.59 4.92
CA SER A 161 -14.99 17.40 3.94
C SER A 161 -16.49 17.42 4.19
N GLY A 162 -17.14 18.54 3.84
CA GLY A 162 -18.57 18.75 4.06
C GLY A 162 -18.94 18.76 5.55
N ASP A 163 -20.00 18.03 5.89
CA ASP A 163 -20.60 18.02 7.23
C ASP A 163 -19.66 17.46 8.32
N THR A 164 -18.70 16.63 7.93
CA THR A 164 -17.70 16.03 8.84
C THR A 164 -16.72 17.05 9.44
N LEU A 165 -16.62 18.26 8.87
CA LEU A 165 -15.85 19.37 9.46
C LEU A 165 -16.53 19.95 10.70
N ASN A 166 -17.87 19.89 10.77
CA ASN A 166 -18.66 20.47 11.85
C ASN A 166 -18.77 19.54 13.07
N TYR A 167 -18.23 18.32 12.98
CA TYR A 167 -18.21 17.35 14.07
C TYR A 167 -17.35 17.84 15.23
N SER A 168 -17.75 17.45 16.45
CA SER A 168 -16.95 17.68 17.65
C SER A 168 -15.63 16.88 17.58
N THR A 169 -14.64 17.21 18.41
CA THR A 169 -13.36 16.49 18.43
C THR A 169 -13.58 14.99 18.69
N TYR A 170 -14.44 14.64 19.66
CA TYR A 170 -14.81 13.25 19.95
C TYR A 170 -15.43 12.53 18.74
N ASP A 171 -16.35 13.18 18.03
CA ASP A 171 -16.99 12.58 16.85
C ASP A 171 -16.00 12.39 15.70
N LYS A 172 -15.01 13.29 15.57
CA LYS A 172 -13.94 13.18 14.57
C LYS A 172 -12.98 12.05 14.88
N GLU A 173 -12.65 11.81 16.15
CA GLU A 173 -11.84 10.66 16.57
C GLU A 173 -12.58 9.35 16.36
N LEU A 174 -13.87 9.28 16.73
CA LEU A 174 -14.69 8.10 16.45
C LEU A 174 -14.79 7.84 14.94
N TYR A 175 -14.95 8.90 14.15
CA TYR A 175 -14.95 8.81 12.69
C TYR A 175 -13.60 8.30 12.17
N ALA A 176 -12.48 8.83 12.66
CA ALA A 176 -11.14 8.36 12.32
C ALA A 176 -11.06 6.84 12.55
N PHE A 177 -11.41 6.39 13.75
CA PHE A 177 -11.40 4.98 14.11
C PHE A 177 -12.24 4.09 13.17
N VAL A 178 -13.48 4.49 12.86
CA VAL A 178 -14.35 3.74 11.93
C VAL A 178 -13.70 3.65 10.54
N ARG A 179 -13.07 4.73 10.07
CA ARG A 179 -12.36 4.74 8.79
C ARG A 179 -11.14 3.83 8.83
N THR A 180 -10.38 3.85 9.92
CA THR A 180 -9.24 2.96 10.14
C THR A 180 -9.64 1.48 10.04
N LEU A 181 -10.75 1.11 10.70
CA LEU A 181 -11.28 -0.25 10.65
C LEU A 181 -11.75 -0.65 9.25
N GLN A 182 -12.40 0.25 8.52
CA GLN A 182 -12.84 -0.01 7.14
C GLN A 182 -11.65 -0.18 6.20
N SER A 183 -10.65 0.69 6.30
CA SER A 183 -9.46 0.64 5.46
C SER A 183 -8.61 -0.59 5.74
N TRP A 184 -8.47 -1.01 7.00
CA TRP A 184 -7.60 -2.12 7.42
C TRP A 184 -8.36 -3.36 7.89
N GLN A 185 -9.62 -3.52 7.51
CA GLN A 185 -10.43 -4.70 7.84
C GLN A 185 -9.73 -6.01 7.48
N HIS A 186 -9.01 -6.03 6.36
CA HIS A 186 -8.27 -7.19 5.87
C HIS A 186 -7.05 -7.57 6.72
N TYR A 187 -6.52 -6.64 7.52
CA TYR A 187 -5.43 -6.91 8.47
C TYR A 187 -5.97 -7.24 9.88
N LEU A 188 -7.02 -6.53 10.30
CA LEU A 188 -7.52 -6.56 11.67
C LEU A 188 -8.48 -7.72 11.92
N TRP A 189 -9.28 -8.14 10.93
CA TRP A 189 -10.23 -9.24 11.11
C TRP A 189 -9.57 -10.61 10.87
N PRO A 190 -9.71 -11.62 11.75
CA PRO A 190 -10.46 -11.69 13.03
C PRO A 190 -9.56 -11.60 14.28
N ARG A 191 -8.46 -10.83 14.22
CA ARG A 191 -7.40 -10.83 15.24
C ARG A 191 -7.66 -9.78 16.34
N LYS A 192 -6.97 -9.95 17.46
CA LYS A 192 -6.94 -8.95 18.53
C LYS A 192 -6.02 -7.80 18.14
N PHE A 193 -6.47 -6.58 18.37
CA PHE A 193 -5.71 -5.36 18.17
C PHE A 193 -5.90 -4.41 19.35
N ILE A 194 -4.96 -3.50 19.54
CA ILE A 194 -4.92 -2.48 20.58
C ILE A 194 -5.10 -1.13 19.89
N ILE A 195 -5.87 -0.25 20.49
CA ILE A 195 -6.12 1.10 19.98
C ILE A 195 -5.58 2.09 21.00
N HIS A 196 -4.83 3.06 20.51
CA HIS A 196 -4.35 4.22 21.24
C HIS A 196 -5.04 5.46 20.65
N SER A 197 -5.80 6.15 21.49
CA SER A 197 -6.45 7.43 21.19
C SER A 197 -6.03 8.42 22.27
N ASP A 198 -5.92 9.70 21.91
CA ASP A 198 -5.52 10.77 22.83
C ASP A 198 -6.65 11.22 23.78
N HIS A 199 -7.83 10.59 23.73
CA HIS A 199 -9.00 10.86 24.59
C HIS A 199 -9.56 9.58 25.25
#